data_AF-A0A3D4Z1X9-F1
#
_entry.id   AF-A0A3D4Z1X9-F1
#
_cell.length_a   1.000
_cell.length_b   1.000
_cell.length_c   1.000
_cell.angle_alpha   90.00
_cell.angle_beta   90.00
_cell.angle_gamma   90.00
#
_symmetry.space_group_name_H-M   'P 1'
#
loop_
_entity.id
_entity.type
_entity.pdbx_description
1 polymer ?
#
loop_
_entity_poly.entity_id
_entity_poly.type
_entity_poly.pdbx_seq_one_letter_code
_entity_poly.pdbx_strand_id
1 'polypeptide(L)' 'HMFITGPEVIKAVTHEVVSKEDLGGALAHNSKSGVSLLRAPNDQTALAQIRELMAFLPANNQEDPPLV' A
#
# COMPACT_ATOMS: atom_id res chain seq x y z
N HIS A 1 -8.30 -0.05 2.97
CA HIS A 1 -8.52 -0.64 1.64
C HIS A 1 -8.39 0.44 0.57
N MET A 2 -7.94 0.12 -0.64
CA MET A 2 -7.82 1.05 -1.78
C MET A 2 -8.40 0.40 -3.05
N PHE A 3 -9.12 1.14 -3.88
CA PHE A 3 -9.60 0.68 -5.18
C PHE A 3 -10.17 1.88 -5.95
N ILE A 4 -10.15 1.83 -7.29
CA ILE A 4 -10.76 2.87 -8.14
C ILE A 4 -12.29 2.70 -8.19
N THR A 5 -12.75 1.46 -8.32
CA THR A 5 -14.18 1.12 -8.36
C THR A 5 -14.46 0.10 -7.26
N GLY A 6 -15.50 0.34 -6.46
CA GLY A 6 -15.83 -0.49 -5.30
C GLY A 6 -16.58 -1.78 -5.64
N PRO A 7 -16.67 -2.72 -4.68
CA PRO A 7 -17.29 -4.03 -4.89
C PRO A 7 -18.75 -3.99 -5.35
N GLU A 8 -19.54 -3.02 -4.87
CA GLU A 8 -20.95 -2.90 -5.24
C GLU A 8 -21.13 -2.56 -6.73
N VAL A 9 -20.24 -1.73 -7.28
CA VAL A 9 -20.27 -1.37 -8.71
C VAL A 9 -19.77 -2.55 -9.55
N ILE A 10 -18.72 -3.25 -9.10
CA ILE A 10 -18.25 -4.48 -9.75
C ILE A 10 -19.40 -5.50 -9.81
N LYS A 11 -20.07 -5.75 -8.69
CA LYS A 11 -21.23 -6.66 -8.62
C LYS A 11 -22.36 -6.24 -9.56
N ALA A 12 -22.67 -4.95 -9.63
CA ALA A 12 -23.76 -4.46 -10.48
C ALA A 12 -23.47 -4.61 -11.99
N VAL A 13 -22.19 -4.51 -12.40
CA VAL A 13 -21.80 -4.50 -13.82
C VAL A 13 -21.32 -5.86 -14.31
N THR A 14 -20.55 -6.58 -13.50
CA THR A 14 -19.92 -7.86 -13.88
C THR A 14 -20.59 -9.07 -13.24
N HIS A 15 -21.52 -8.85 -12.31
CA HIS A 15 -22.13 -9.90 -11.47
C HIS A 15 -21.12 -10.65 -10.56
N GLU A 16 -19.89 -10.14 -10.42
CA GLU A 16 -18.88 -10.71 -9.54
C GLU A 16 -19.07 -10.22 -8.10
N VAL A 17 -19.11 -11.16 -7.15
CA VAL A 17 -19.16 -10.85 -5.72
C VAL A 17 -17.76 -10.97 -5.14
N VAL A 18 -17.18 -9.83 -4.79
CA VAL A 18 -15.84 -9.74 -4.19
C VAL A 18 -15.91 -8.94 -2.89
N SER A 19 -15.14 -9.31 -1.88
CA SER A 19 -15.06 -8.54 -0.63
C SER A 19 -14.16 -7.31 -0.79
N LYS A 20 -14.27 -6.33 0.12
CA LYS A 20 -13.34 -5.18 0.14
C LYS A 20 -11.89 -5.59 0.42
N GLU A 21 -11.70 -6.66 1.20
CA GLU A 21 -10.36 -7.16 1.53
C GLU A 21 -9.74 -7.88 0.33
N ASP A 22 -10.52 -8.70 -0.38
CA ASP A 22 -10.02 -9.40 -1.57
C ASP A 22 -9.79 -8.45 -2.75
N LEU A 23 -10.63 -7.42 -2.89
CA LEU A 23 -10.54 -6.46 -3.98
C LEU A 23 -9.35 -5.49 -3.81
N GLY A 24 -9.15 -4.98 -2.59
CA GLY A 24 -8.26 -3.85 -2.34
C GLY A 24 -7.71 -3.79 -0.91
N GLY A 25 -7.62 -4.95 -0.26
CA GLY A 25 -6.97 -5.11 1.02
C GLY A 25 -5.47 -4.91 0.95
N ALA A 26 -4.84 -4.86 2.13
CA ALA A 26 -3.40 -4.63 2.21
C ALA A 26 -2.60 -5.78 1.57
N LEU A 27 -3.08 -7.03 1.73
CA LEU A 27 -2.44 -8.20 1.10
C LEU A 27 -2.58 -8.15 -0.43
N ALA A 28 -3.77 -7.87 -0.96
CA ALA A 28 -4.01 -7.80 -2.40
C ALA A 28 -3.05 -6.81 -3.09
N HIS A 29 -2.84 -5.64 -2.47
CA HIS A 29 -1.93 -4.62 -3.03
C HIS A 29 -0.45 -4.92 -2.86
N ASN A 30 -0.07 -5.64 -1.81
CA ASN A 30 1.33 -5.96 -1.54
C ASN A 30 1.82 -7.19 -2.31
N SER A 31 0.94 -8.17 -2.61
CA SER A 31 1.34 -9.44 -3.24
C SER A 31 0.88 -9.62 -4.69
N LYS A 32 -0.21 -8.97 -5.12
CA LYS A 32 -0.81 -9.20 -6.45
C LYS A 32 -0.72 -7.97 -7.34
N SER A 33 -1.21 -6.81 -6.86
CA SER A 33 -1.25 -5.61 -7.71
C SER A 33 0.05 -4.79 -7.70
N GLY A 34 0.91 -4.97 -6.69
CA GLY A 34 2.17 -4.21 -6.55
C GLY A 34 1.99 -2.73 -6.21
N VAL A 35 0.79 -2.30 -5.82
CA VAL A 35 0.48 -0.89 -5.51
C VAL A 35 1.03 -0.49 -4.12
N SER A 36 1.18 -1.45 -3.22
CA SER A 36 1.71 -1.22 -1.87
C SER A 36 3.09 -1.86 -1.72
N LEU A 37 4.11 -1.04 -1.45
CA LEU A 37 5.49 -1.50 -1.24
C LEU A 37 5.65 -2.27 0.08
N LEU A 38 5.11 -1.72 1.18
CA LEU A 38 5.22 -2.28 2.53
C LEU A 38 3.84 -2.50 3.13
N ARG A 39 3.70 -3.61 3.87
CA ARG A 39 2.53 -3.92 4.69
C ARG A 39 2.94 -4.00 6.15
N ALA A 40 2.19 -3.31 7.00
CA ALA A 40 2.36 -3.34 8.45
C ALA A 40 1.12 -3.94 9.14
N PRO A 41 1.29 -4.61 10.30
CA PRO A 41 0.18 -5.16 11.08
C PRO A 41 -0.62 -4.09 11.84
N ASN A 42 -0.03 -2.92 12.09
CA ASN A 42 -0.65 -1.79 12.79
C ASN A 42 0.07 -0.48 12.46
N ASP A 43 -0.54 0.64 12.87
CA ASP A 43 -0.06 1.99 12.58
C ASP A 43 1.31 2.28 13.18
N GLN A 44 1.58 1.78 14.39
CA GLN A 44 2.87 1.99 15.06
C GLN A 44 4.02 1.36 14.27
N THR A 45 3.82 0.14 13.77
CA THR A 45 4.80 -0.57 12.95
C THR A 45 4.94 0.11 11.58
N ALA A 46 3.83 0.59 10.99
CA ALA A 46 3.86 1.32 9.73
C ALA A 46 4.72 2.58 9.82
N LEU A 47 4.53 3.37 10.89
CA LEU A 47 5.32 4.57 11.13
C LEU A 47 6.80 4.26 11.39
N ALA A 48 7.10 3.17 12.11
CA ALA A 48 8.49 2.74 12.32
C ALA A 48 9.18 2.38 10.99
N GLN A 49 8.52 1.59 10.14
CA GLN A 49 9.03 1.22 8.81
C GLN A 49 9.22 2.43 7.90
N ILE A 50 8.31 3.42 7.94
CA ILE A 50 8.47 4.66 7.19
C ILE A 50 9.71 5.43 7.67
N ARG A 51 9.91 5.56 8.99
CA ARG A 51 11.09 6.24 9.54
C ARG A 51 12.39 5.54 9.13
N GLU A 52 12.40 4.22 9.15
CA GLU A 52 13.53 3.42 8.68
C GLU A 52 13.79 3.67 7.18
N LEU A 53 12.77 3.59 6.33
CA LEU A 53 12.91 3.88 4.89
C LEU A 53 13.47 5.29 4.65
N MET A 54 12.95 6.30 5.36
CA MET A 54 13.40 7.68 5.22
C MET A 54 14.85 7.89 5.68
N ALA A 55 15.39 7.03 6.54
CA ALA A 55 16.79 7.12 6.97
C ALA A 55 17.79 6.80 5.82
N PHE A 56 17.33 6.13 4.75
CA PHE A 56 18.14 5.82 3.57
C PHE A 56 17.98 6.85 2.44
N LEU A 57 16.99 7.75 2.51
CA LEU A 57 16.68 8.67 1.42
C LEU A 57 17.28 10.06 1.70
N PRO A 58 17.87 10.74 0.68
CA PRO A 58 18.22 12.14 0.80
C PRO A 58 16.97 12.99 0.94
N ALA A 59 17.11 14.22 1.45
CA ALA A 59 15.96 15.12 1.60
C ALA A 59 15.35 15.52 0.24
N ASN A 60 16.15 15.49 -0.83
CA ASN A 60 15.75 15.80 -2.20
C ASN A 60 16.77 15.23 -3.21
N ASN A 61 16.57 15.48 -4.51
CA ASN A 61 17.40 14.94 -5.58
C ASN A 61 18.75 15.67 -5.82
N GLN A 62 19.08 16.68 -5.03
CA GLN A 62 20.35 17.44 -5.11
C GLN A 62 21.32 17.15 -3.96
N GLU A 63 20.92 16.31 -3.00
CA GLU A 63 21.72 15.96 -1.83
C GLU A 63 22.12 14.48 -1.86
N ASP A 64 23.28 14.17 -1.30
CA ASP A 64 23.71 12.79 -1.10
C ASP A 64 22.84 12.09 -0.03
N PRO A 65 22.64 10.76 -0.14
CA PRO A 65 21.92 10.00 0.89
C PRO A 65 22.62 10.08 2.26
N PRO A 66 21.89 9.95 3.38
CA PRO A 66 22.48 9.94 4.71
C PRO A 66 23.57 8.85 4.85
N LEU A 67 24.64 9.17 5.57
CA LEU A 67 25.65 8.18 5.96
C LEU A 67 25.09 7.36 7.13
N VAL A 68 24.56 6.17 6.82
CA VAL A 68 23.95 5.23 7.76
C VAL A 68 24.99 4.30 8.36
#